data_AF-A0A5B6W247-F1
#
_entry.id   AF-A0A5B6W247-F1
#
_cell.length_a   1.000
_cell.length_b   1.000
_cell.length_c   1.000
_cell.angle_alpha   90.00
_cell.angle_beta   90.00
_cell.angle_gamma   90.00
#
_symmetry.space_group_name_H-M   'P 1'
#
loop_
_entity.id
_entity.type
_entity.pdbx_description
1 polymer ?
#
loop_
_entity_poly.entity_id
_entity_poly.type
_entity_poly.pdbx_seq_one_letter_code
_entity_poly.pdbx_strand_id
1 'polypeptide(L)'
;MPENMSISVNGQSQVSYEKIDLDVIRDVDLNKLEPWDIQESCKIGTTPQNDWYFFSHKDKKYPTGTRTNRATAAGFWKATGRDKVIYSNCRRIGMRKTLVFYKGRAPHGQKSDWIMHEYRLDDNIVETTVSL
;
A
#
# COMPACT_ATOMS: atom_id res chain seq x y z
N MET A 1 -15.44 -5.43 2.34
CA MET A 1 -13.99 -5.54 2.16
C MET A 1 -13.45 -4.18 1.77
N PRO A 2 -12.49 -3.58 2.49
CA PRO A 2 -11.96 -2.27 2.14
C PRO A 2 -11.35 -2.30 0.74
N GLU A 3 -11.70 -1.31 -0.08
CA GLU A 3 -11.50 -1.30 -1.54
C GLU A 3 -10.03 -1.25 -1.99
N ASN A 4 -9.06 -1.16 -1.06
CA ASN A 4 -7.64 -1.05 -1.39
C ASN A 4 -6.77 -1.68 -0.32
N MET A 5 -5.84 -2.54 -0.74
CA MET A 5 -4.80 -3.13 0.10
C MET A 5 -3.48 -2.41 -0.25
N SER A 6 -2.81 -1.83 0.74
CA SER A 6 -1.49 -1.21 0.55
C SER A 6 -0.44 -2.03 1.29
N ILE A 7 0.63 -2.40 0.62
CA ILE A 7 1.58 -3.41 1.07
C ILE A 7 3.01 -2.92 0.91
N SER A 8 3.85 -3.37 1.83
CA SER A 8 5.31 -3.38 1.85
C SER A 8 5.94 -2.03 2.14
N VAL A 9 6.85 -2.11 3.11
CA VAL A 9 7.67 -1.01 3.59
C VAL A 9 9.03 -1.57 4.05
N ASN A 10 9.82 -2.17 3.16
CA ASN A 10 11.29 -2.04 3.14
C ASN A 10 11.91 -2.81 1.96
N GLY A 11 12.96 -2.22 1.39
CA GLY A 11 13.75 -2.81 0.32
C GLY A 11 14.95 -3.58 0.86
N GLN A 12 14.80 -4.88 1.11
CA GLN A 12 15.89 -5.84 0.94
C GLN A 12 15.35 -7.09 0.25
N SER A 13 16.06 -7.47 -0.81
CA SER A 13 15.67 -8.42 -1.84
C SER A 13 15.37 -9.82 -1.32
N GLN A 14 14.17 -10.09 -0.80
CA GLN A 14 13.58 -11.43 -0.81
C GLN A 14 12.07 -11.32 -0.56
N VAL A 15 11.27 -11.38 -1.62
CA VAL A 15 9.81 -11.48 -1.48
C VAL A 15 9.49 -12.92 -1.09
N SER A 16 9.40 -13.20 0.22
CA SER A 16 8.82 -14.44 0.71
C SER A 16 7.30 -14.35 0.60
N TYR A 17 6.69 -15.28 -0.14
CA TYR A 17 5.23 -15.47 -0.11
C TYR A 17 4.88 -16.18 1.20
N GLU A 18 4.60 -15.41 2.24
CA GLU A 18 3.99 -15.96 3.46
C GLU A 18 2.47 -15.81 3.38
N LYS A 19 1.74 -16.84 3.84
CA LYS A 19 0.29 -16.75 4.01
C LYS A 19 0.03 -15.82 5.19
N ILE A 20 -0.50 -14.63 4.89
CA ILE A 20 -0.91 -13.67 5.90
C ILE A 20 -2.37 -13.94 6.22
N ASP A 21 -2.64 -14.11 7.50
CA ASP A 21 -4.00 -14.11 8.00
C ASP A 21 -4.59 -12.70 7.86
N LEU A 22 -5.63 -12.58 7.03
CA LEU A 22 -6.26 -11.30 6.72
C LEU A 22 -6.86 -10.64 7.97
N ASP A 23 -7.23 -11.43 8.97
CA ASP A 23 -7.81 -10.96 10.24
C ASP A 23 -6.81 -10.15 11.09
N VAL A 24 -5.52 -10.18 10.72
CA VAL A 24 -4.44 -9.50 11.45
C VAL A 24 -3.97 -8.23 10.73
N ILE A 25 -4.47 -7.96 9.51
CA ILE A 25 -4.17 -6.74 8.76
C ILE A 25 -4.98 -5.57 9.33
N ARG A 26 -4.30 -4.50 9.70
CA ARG A 26 -4.94 -3.32 10.30
C ARG A 26 -5.37 -2.28 9.26
N ASP A 27 -6.46 -1.57 9.55
CA ASP A 27 -6.85 -0.36 8.84
C ASP A 27 -6.00 0.84 9.30
N VAL A 28 -5.45 1.60 8.35
CA VAL A 28 -4.55 2.72 8.59
C VAL A 28 -4.93 3.93 7.74
N ASP A 29 -4.93 5.11 8.37
CA ASP A 29 -4.99 6.40 7.66
C ASP A 29 -3.59 6.82 7.21
N LEU A 30 -3.29 6.56 5.93
CA LEU A 30 -1.97 6.81 5.36
C LEU A 30 -1.56 8.29 5.39
N ASN A 31 -2.51 9.23 5.44
CA ASN A 31 -2.19 10.66 5.47
C ASN A 31 -1.73 11.12 6.86
N LYS A 32 -1.98 10.33 7.90
CA LYS A 32 -1.60 10.62 9.29
C LYS A 32 -0.45 9.76 9.79
N LEU A 33 0.01 8.79 9.00
CA LEU A 33 1.04 7.86 9.41
C LEU A 33 2.33 8.12 8.62
N GLU A 34 3.42 8.34 9.34
CA GLU A 34 4.73 8.42 8.70
C GLU A 34 5.29 7.03 8.40
N PRO A 35 6.16 6.88 7.40
CA PRO A 35 6.67 5.57 7.01
C PRO A 35 7.33 4.80 8.16
N TRP A 36 8.08 5.48 9.03
CA TRP A 36 8.76 4.88 10.18
C TRP A 36 7.80 4.43 11.30
N ASP A 37 6.60 5.01 11.39
CA ASP A 37 5.59 4.63 12.37
C ASP A 37 4.84 3.35 11.98
N ILE A 38 4.96 2.93 10.70
CA ILE A 38 4.31 1.72 10.17
C ILE A 38 4.82 0.47 10.88
N GLN A 39 6.12 0.42 11.21
CA GLN A 39 6.72 -0.75 11.83
C GLN A 39 6.12 -1.07 13.19
N GLU A 40 5.83 -0.04 13.99
CA GLU A 40 5.20 -0.18 15.29
C GLU A 40 3.68 -0.40 15.16
N SER A 41 3.05 0.32 14.23
CA SER A 41 1.59 0.30 14.07
C SER A 41 1.07 -0.99 13.46
N CYS A 42 1.85 -1.62 12.58
CA CYS A 42 1.45 -2.79 11.77
C CYS A 42 2.21 -4.06 12.13
N LYS A 43 2.92 -4.10 13.26
CA LYS A 43 3.63 -5.29 13.71
C LYS A 43 2.65 -6.43 13.97
N ILE A 44 2.87 -7.57 13.32
CA ILE A 44 2.06 -8.78 13.54
C ILE A 44 2.85 -9.75 14.44
N GLY A 45 2.40 -9.98 15.67
CA GLY A 45 3.09 -10.88 16.60
C GLY A 45 4.48 -10.41 17.02
N THR A 46 5.37 -11.35 17.33
CA THR A 46 6.71 -11.08 17.91
C THR A 46 7.87 -11.39 16.98
N THR A 47 7.62 -11.98 15.80
CA THR A 47 8.66 -12.34 14.85
C THR A 47 9.22 -11.11 14.12
N PRO A 48 10.51 -11.11 13.74
CA PRO A 48 11.06 -10.09 12.86
C PRO A 48 10.31 -10.05 11.52
N GLN A 49 9.89 -8.86 11.10
CA GLN A 49 9.19 -8.63 9.84
C GLN A 49 9.98 -7.67 8.98
N ASN A 50 10.15 -8.04 7.72
CA ASN A 50 10.76 -7.17 6.71
C ASN A 50 9.71 -6.41 5.90
N ASP A 51 8.46 -6.88 5.92
CA ASP A 51 7.32 -6.31 5.21
C ASP A 51 6.15 -6.11 6.18
N TRP A 52 5.44 -5.00 5.99
CA TRP A 52 4.25 -4.64 6.74
C TRP A 52 3.06 -4.49 5.79
N TYR A 53 1.88 -4.89 6.28
CA TYR A 53 0.64 -4.97 5.52
C TYR A 53 -0.46 -4.23 6.25
N PHE A 54 -1.18 -3.36 5.54
CA PHE A 54 -2.30 -2.61 6.09
C PHE A 54 -3.34 -2.33 5.02
N PHE A 55 -4.59 -2.19 5.45
CA PHE A 55 -5.63 -1.62 4.61
C PHE A 55 -5.59 -0.10 4.73
N SER A 56 -5.86 0.59 3.62
CA SER A 56 -5.97 2.04 3.64
C SER A 56 -7.20 2.47 2.85
N HIS A 57 -7.94 3.42 3.43
CA HIS A 57 -9.03 4.06 2.72
C HIS A 57 -8.48 5.07 1.73
N LYS A 58 -9.05 5.11 0.51
CA LYS A 58 -8.74 6.16 -0.46
C LYS A 58 -9.25 7.49 0.06
N ASP A 59 -8.37 8.30 0.62
CA ASP A 59 -8.69 9.70 0.88
C ASP A 59 -8.58 10.49 -0.43
N LYS A 60 -9.73 10.90 -0.97
CA LYS A 60 -9.77 11.70 -2.19
C LYS A 60 -9.29 13.11 -1.82
N LYS A 61 -8.22 13.58 -2.48
CA LYS A 61 -7.70 14.95 -2.32
C LYS A 61 -8.76 16.03 -2.58
N TYR A 62 -9.79 15.69 -3.37
CA TYR A 62 -10.96 16.52 -3.62
C TYR A 62 -12.22 15.64 -3.66
N PRO A 63 -13.39 16.13 -3.20
CA PRO A 63 -14.64 15.37 -3.22
C PRO A 63 -15.00 14.79 -4.61
N THR A 64 -14.61 15.49 -5.68
CA THR A 64 -14.89 15.15 -7.08
C THR A 64 -13.68 14.63 -7.85
N GLY A 65 -12.51 14.49 -7.21
CA GLY A 65 -11.25 14.13 -7.86
C GLY A 65 -10.83 12.67 -7.68
N THR A 66 -10.11 12.12 -8.65
CA THR A 66 -9.47 10.80 -8.57
C THR A 66 -8.09 10.83 -7.92
N ARG A 67 -7.58 12.03 -7.63
CA ARG A 67 -6.24 12.23 -7.07
C ARG A 67 -6.30 11.98 -5.56
N THR A 68 -5.59 10.97 -5.08
CA THR A 68 -5.46 10.68 -3.65
C THR A 68 -4.57 11.73 -2.98
N ASN A 69 -4.92 12.19 -1.78
CA ASN A 69 -3.95 12.90 -0.95
C ASN A 69 -2.89 11.89 -0.50
N ARG A 70 -1.63 12.29 -0.56
CA ARG A 70 -0.47 11.45 -0.28
C ARG A 70 0.58 12.23 0.51
N ALA A 71 0.19 13.36 1.08
CA ALA A 71 1.03 14.16 1.94
C ALA A 71 0.84 13.69 3.39
N THR A 72 1.93 13.58 4.11
CA THR A 72 1.97 13.38 5.56
C THR A 72 2.45 14.68 6.22
N ALA A 73 2.62 14.67 7.55
CA ALA A 73 3.15 15.83 8.25
C ALA A 73 4.61 16.09 7.87
N ALA A 74 5.41 15.02 7.75
CA ALA A 74 6.84 15.09 7.50
C ALA A 74 7.23 14.98 6.01
N GLY A 75 6.32 14.61 5.11
CA GLY A 75 6.67 14.40 3.72
C GLY A 75 5.50 14.09 2.78
N PHE A 76 5.79 13.37 1.70
CA PHE A 76 4.78 12.93 0.74
C PHE A 76 5.19 11.67 -0.02
N TRP A 77 4.20 10.85 -0.37
CA TRP A 77 4.37 9.69 -1.23
C TRP A 77 4.23 10.05 -2.72
N LYS A 78 5.24 9.71 -3.50
CA LYS A 78 5.28 9.95 -4.95
C LYS A 78 5.25 8.63 -5.70
N ALA A 79 4.31 8.47 -6.63
CA ALA A 79 4.28 7.32 -7.53
C ALA A 79 5.54 7.28 -8.40
N THR A 80 6.10 6.09 -8.61
CA THR A 80 7.29 5.86 -9.43
C THR A 80 7.12 4.66 -10.34
N GLY A 81 7.76 4.72 -11.52
CA GLY A 81 7.69 3.67 -12.52
C GLY A 81 6.32 3.49 -13.16
N ARG A 82 6.18 2.39 -13.91
CA ARG A 82 4.90 1.95 -14.48
C ARG A 82 4.20 1.00 -13.51
N ASP A 83 2.87 1.09 -13.44
CA ASP A 83 2.06 0.13 -12.69
C ASP A 83 2.27 -1.29 -13.23
N LYS A 84 2.36 -2.27 -12.35
CA LYS A 84 2.53 -3.69 -12.70
C LYS A 84 1.19 -4.41 -12.64
N VAL A 85 0.88 -5.22 -13.64
CA VAL A 85 -0.28 -6.10 -13.64
C VAL A 85 -0.03 -7.26 -12.67
N ILE A 86 -1.07 -7.65 -11.93
CA ILE A 86 -1.05 -8.80 -11.04
C ILE A 86 -1.87 -9.91 -11.69
N TYR A 87 -1.31 -11.11 -11.75
CA TYR A 87 -1.97 -12.30 -12.29
C TYR A 87 -2.14 -13.36 -11.21
N SER A 88 -3.25 -14.10 -11.27
CA SER A 88 -3.48 -15.34 -10.53
C SER A 88 -4.10 -16.34 -11.49
N ASN A 89 -3.56 -17.56 -11.56
CA ASN A 89 -4.01 -18.61 -12.49
C ASN A 89 -4.17 -18.10 -13.94
N CYS A 90 -3.18 -17.34 -14.43
CA CYS A 90 -3.17 -16.69 -15.76
C CYS A 90 -4.30 -15.66 -16.00
N ARG A 91 -5.15 -15.38 -15.01
CA ARG A 91 -6.16 -14.32 -15.04
C ARG A 91 -5.56 -13.06 -14.41
N ARG A 92 -5.75 -11.91 -15.06
CA ARG A 92 -5.41 -10.62 -14.46
C ARG A 92 -6.33 -10.40 -13.27
N ILE A 93 -5.75 -10.10 -12.10
CA ILE A 93 -6.49 -9.87 -10.87
C ILE A 93 -6.43 -8.46 -10.30
N GLY A 94 -5.57 -7.62 -10.85
CA GLY A 94 -5.46 -6.24 -10.42
C GLY A 94 -4.16 -5.59 -10.88
N MET A 95 -3.84 -4.48 -10.23
CA MET A 95 -2.70 -3.63 -10.52
C MET A 95 -1.95 -3.26 -9.24
N ARG A 96 -0.62 -3.21 -9.33
CA ARG A 96 0.27 -2.74 -8.28
C ARG A 96 0.96 -1.44 -8.69
N LYS A 97 0.77 -0.38 -7.91
CA LYS A 97 1.47 0.91 -8.07
C LYS A 97 2.57 1.01 -7.03
N THR A 98 3.77 1.42 -7.44
CA THR A 98 4.88 1.68 -6.52
C THR A 98 4.95 3.16 -6.17
N LEU A 99 5.15 3.46 -4.89
CA LEU A 99 5.38 4.79 -4.36
C LEU A 99 6.70 4.84 -3.60
N VAL A 100 7.32 6.01 -3.59
CA VAL A 100 8.51 6.31 -2.78
C VAL A 100 8.18 7.52 -1.92
N PHE A 101 8.56 7.47 -0.64
CA PHE A 101 8.39 8.60 0.25
C PHE A 101 9.51 9.63 0.06
N TYR A 102 9.11 10.90 0.08
CA TYR A 102 9.99 12.05 0.06
C TYR A 102 9.80 12.84 1.35
N LYS A 103 10.86 13.07 2.10
CA LYS A 103 10.84 13.88 3.33
C LYS A 103 10.88 15.37 2.97
N GLY A 104 10.06 16.18 3.63
CA GLY A 104 9.91 17.61 3.36
C GLY A 104 8.78 17.96 2.40
N ARG A 105 8.64 19.24 2.05
CA ARG A 105 7.52 19.73 1.23
C ARG A 105 7.78 19.51 -0.26
N ALA A 106 6.75 19.11 -1.00
CA ALA A 106 6.80 19.10 -2.46
C ALA A 106 6.96 20.53 -3.03
N PRO A 107 7.67 20.72 -4.15
CA PRO A 107 8.36 19.70 -4.94
C PRO A 107 9.79 19.38 -4.47
N HIS A 108 10.30 20.04 -3.44
CA HIS A 108 11.71 19.99 -3.02
C HIS A 108 12.04 18.92 -1.96
N GLY A 109 11.15 17.94 -1.77
CA GLY A 109 11.38 16.86 -0.81
C GLY A 109 12.61 16.02 -1.18
N GLN A 110 13.27 15.46 -0.16
CA GLN A 110 14.40 14.54 -0.32
C GLN A 110 13.87 13.11 -0.41
N LYS A 111 14.27 12.39 -1.46
CA LYS A 111 13.92 10.98 -1.65
C LYS A 111 14.45 10.14 -0.48
N SER A 112 13.62 9.25 0.05
CA SER A 112 14.02 8.26 1.05
C SER A 112 13.99 6.83 0.48
N ASP A 113 14.39 5.86 1.29
CA ASP A 113 14.36 4.43 0.95
C ASP A 113 13.01 3.77 1.27
N TRP A 114 12.07 4.51 1.84
CA TRP A 114 10.72 4.02 2.12
C TRP A 114 9.95 3.86 0.81
N ILE A 115 9.59 2.61 0.52
CA ILE A 115 8.82 2.21 -0.65
C ILE A 115 7.46 1.71 -0.16
N MET A 116 6.42 1.94 -0.97
CA MET A 116 5.10 1.36 -0.77
C MET A 116 4.56 0.79 -2.07
N HIS A 117 3.85 -0.32 -1.98
CA HIS A 117 3.10 -0.90 -3.08
C HIS A 117 1.59 -0.80 -2.81
N GLU A 118 0.89 0.03 -3.57
CA GLU A 118 -0.57 0.17 -3.51
C GLU A 118 -1.20 -0.84 -4.48
N TYR A 119 -2.00 -1.77 -3.96
CA TYR A 119 -2.68 -2.82 -4.73
C TYR A 119 -4.15 -2.43 -4.94
N ARG A 120 -4.59 -2.55 -6.20
CA ARG A 120 -5.99 -2.35 -6.61
C ARG A 120 -6.45 -3.63 -7.29
N LEU A 121 -7.48 -4.27 -6.75
CA LEU A 121 -8.14 -5.41 -7.41
C LEU A 121 -9.02 -4.91 -8.54
N ASP A 122 -9.20 -5.73 -9.58
CA ASP A 122 -10.18 -5.45 -10.62
C ASP A 122 -11.58 -5.88 -10.14
N ASP A 123 -12.59 -5.02 -10.31
CA ASP A 123 -13.96 -5.22 -9.80
C ASP A 123 -14.60 -6.54 -10.28
N ASN A 124 -14.22 -7.01 -11.48
CA ASN A 124 -14.76 -8.21 -12.13
C ASN A 124 -14.41 -9.54 -11.42
N ILE A 125 -13.63 -9.52 -10.34
CA ILE A 125 -13.27 -10.74 -9.59
C ILE A 125 -14.13 -10.94 -8.36
N VAL A 126 -14.66 -9.85 -7.80
CA VAL A 126 -15.46 -9.90 -6.57
C VAL A 126 -16.75 -10.70 -6.79
N GLU A 127 -17.35 -10.62 -7.97
CA GLU A 127 -18.56 -11.38 -8.32
C GLU A 127 -18.35 -12.91 -8.40
N THR A 128 -17.15 -13.40 -8.75
CA THR A 128 -16.92 -14.84 -8.94
C THR A 128 -16.78 -15.61 -7.62
N THR A 129 -16.36 -14.95 -6.54
CA THR A 129 -16.13 -15.58 -5.23
C THR A 129 -17.36 -15.63 -4.32
N VAL A 130 -18.44 -14.91 -4.65
CA VAL A 130 -19.68 -14.90 -3.85
C VAL A 130 -20.71 -15.91 -4.36
N SER A 131 -20.42 -16.60 -5.47
CA SER A 131 -21.34 -17.52 -6.15
C SER A 131 -20.96 -19.01 -6.08
N LEU A 132 -20.20 -19.43 -5.06
CA LEU A 132 -19.97 -20.84 -4.72
C LEU A 132 -20.52 -21.17 -3.33
#